data_AF-A0A7Z6N0N7-F1
#
_entry.id   AF-A0A7Z6N0N7-F1
#
_cell.length_a   1.000
_cell.length_b   1.000
_cell.length_c   1.000
_cell.angle_alpha   90.00
_cell.angle_beta   90.00
_cell.angle_gamma   90.00
#
_symmetry.space_group_name_H-M   'P 1'
#
loop_
_entity.id
_entity.type
_entity.pdbx_description
1 polymer ?
#
loop_
_entity_poly.entity_id
_entity_poly.type
_entity_poly.pdbx_seq_one_letter_code
_entity_poly.pdbx_strand_id
1 'polypeptide(L)'
;MTTNCLEQIGPVAGTVAEGHAALVRVLEVCGNNQSELARRCNVKQPHVWKWLKTGRVPTERVHSVARASEGKVQPHELRPDLPDLFPVPVFQAAA
;
A
#
# COMPACT_ATOMS: atom_id res chain seq x y z
N MET A 1 25.74 13.00 1.24
CA MET A 1 25.34 13.54 -0.07
C MET A 1 24.57 12.47 -0.81
N THR A 2 23.47 12.91 -1.42
CA THR A 2 22.32 12.18 -1.96
C THR A 2 22.63 11.18 -3.07
N THR A 3 22.06 9.96 -2.96
CA THR A 3 21.54 9.10 -4.07
C THR A 3 21.04 7.80 -3.41
N ASN A 4 19.77 7.66 -3.04
CA ASN A 4 18.63 7.35 -3.92
C ASN A 4 18.99 6.42 -5.09
N CYS A 5 18.92 5.11 -4.82
CA CYS A 5 18.76 4.06 -5.83
C CYS A 5 17.65 3.12 -5.34
N LEU A 6 16.40 3.61 -5.38
CA LEU A 6 15.24 2.73 -5.43
C LEU A 6 15.16 2.20 -6.85
N GLU A 7 15.84 1.08 -7.10
CA GLU A 7 15.59 0.27 -8.29
C GLU A 7 14.15 -0.24 -8.22
N GLN A 8 13.33 0.38 -9.05
CA GLN A 8 12.06 -0.14 -9.51
C GLN A 8 12.34 -1.25 -10.52
N ILE A 9 12.02 -2.49 -10.16
CA ILE A 9 11.72 -3.57 -11.11
C ILE A 9 10.74 -4.52 -10.42
N GLY A 10 9.47 -4.50 -10.87
CA GLY A 10 8.42 -5.42 -10.42
C GLY A 10 8.68 -6.86 -10.87
N PRO A 11 7.94 -7.82 -10.31
CA PRO A 11 6.97 -8.50 -11.16
C PRO A 11 5.57 -8.58 -10.54
N VAL A 12 4.59 -8.51 -11.43
CA VAL A 12 3.15 -8.65 -11.22
C VAL A 12 2.77 -10.13 -11.05
N ALA A 13 2.30 -10.54 -9.88
CA ALA A 13 1.40 -11.71 -9.73
C ALA A 13 0.80 -11.82 -8.31
N GLY A 14 -0.25 -11.05 -8.05
CA GLY A 14 -1.50 -11.57 -7.50
C GLY A 14 -1.41 -12.50 -6.29
N THR A 15 -0.67 -12.17 -5.23
CA THR A 15 -0.65 -13.00 -4.01
C THR A 15 -0.75 -12.18 -2.72
N VAL A 16 -1.32 -12.79 -1.67
CA VAL A 16 -1.53 -12.17 -0.34
C VAL A 16 -0.22 -11.67 0.29
N ALA A 17 0.92 -12.23 -0.11
CA ALA A 17 2.24 -11.82 0.37
C ALA A 17 2.62 -10.39 -0.10
N GLU A 18 2.22 -9.99 -1.30
CA GLU A 18 2.47 -8.65 -1.85
C GLU A 18 1.70 -7.57 -1.06
N GLY A 19 0.45 -7.85 -0.69
CA GLY A 19 -0.35 -6.94 0.13
C GLY A 19 0.27 -6.67 1.51
N HIS A 20 0.94 -7.66 2.10
CA HIS A 20 1.71 -7.48 3.32
C HIS A 20 2.93 -6.56 3.09
N ALA A 21 3.72 -6.83 2.05
CA ALA A 21 4.90 -6.02 1.73
C ALA A 21 4.54 -4.55 1.44
N ALA A 22 3.44 -4.33 0.70
CA ALA A 22 2.89 -3.00 0.45
C ALA A 22 2.52 -2.29 1.76
N LEU A 23 1.85 -2.98 2.69
CA LEU A 23 1.46 -2.40 3.98
C LEU A 23 2.68 -2.04 4.86
N VAL A 24 3.73 -2.86 4.83
CA VAL A 24 5.01 -2.56 5.51
C VAL A 24 5.63 -1.29 4.94
N ARG A 25 5.67 -1.14 3.61
CA ARG A 25 6.17 0.09 2.96
C ARG A 25 5.35 1.32 3.36
N VAL A 26 4.03 1.19 3.50
CA VAL A 26 3.20 2.30 4.00
C VAL A 26 3.58 2.67 5.44
N LEU A 27 3.88 1.70 6.30
CA LEU A 27 4.34 1.97 7.66
C LEU A 27 5.67 2.71 7.67
N GLU A 28 6.63 2.32 6.82
CA GLU A 28 7.92 3.03 6.67
C GLU A 28 7.70 4.50 6.31
N VAL A 29 6.80 4.78 5.36
CA VAL A 29 6.41 6.15 5.00
C VAL A 29 5.75 6.90 6.16
N CYS A 30 5.02 6.18 7.03
CA CYS A 30 4.40 6.73 8.23
C CYS A 30 5.35 6.75 9.46
N GLY A 31 6.68 6.67 9.25
CA GLY A 31 7.66 6.73 10.34
C GLY A 31 7.76 5.43 11.15
N ASN A 32 7.48 4.30 10.51
CA ASN A 32 7.48 2.94 11.08
C ASN A 32 6.52 2.76 12.29
N ASN A 33 5.45 3.57 12.35
CA ASN A 33 4.53 3.59 13.48
C ASN A 33 3.09 3.24 13.05
N GLN A 34 2.58 2.13 13.59
CA GLN A 34 1.21 1.65 13.33
C GLN A 34 0.13 2.62 13.83
N SER A 35 0.39 3.32 14.94
CA SER A 35 -0.54 4.29 15.51
C SER A 35 -0.66 5.54 14.63
N GLU A 36 0.43 5.94 13.99
CA GLU A 36 0.44 7.08 13.05
C GLU A 36 -0.33 6.73 11.78
N LEU A 37 -0.09 5.55 11.21
CA LEU A 37 -0.88 5.04 10.09
C LEU A 37 -2.38 4.96 10.44
N ALA A 38 -2.70 4.48 11.64
CA ALA A 38 -4.07 4.40 12.13
C ALA A 38 -4.74 5.78 12.22
N ARG A 39 -4.01 6.80 12.72
CA ARG A 39 -4.48 8.19 12.77
C ARG A 39 -4.74 8.76 11.38
N ARG A 40 -3.81 8.59 10.44
CA ARG A 40 -3.97 9.05 9.05
C ARG A 40 -5.13 8.37 8.32
N CYS A 41 -5.37 7.09 8.63
CA CYS A 41 -6.48 6.32 8.06
C CYS A 41 -7.81 6.48 8.84
N ASN A 42 -7.81 7.24 9.94
CA ASN A 42 -8.94 7.37 10.88
C ASN A 42 -9.51 6.00 11.32
N VAL A 43 -8.62 5.07 11.67
CA VAL A 43 -8.96 3.74 12.21
C VAL A 43 -8.31 3.55 13.57
N LYS A 44 -8.77 2.54 14.33
CA LYS A 44 -8.12 2.15 15.57
C LYS A 44 -6.86 1.33 15.27
N GLN A 45 -5.79 1.52 16.04
CA GLN A 45 -4.52 0.78 15.90
C GLN A 45 -4.68 -0.76 15.79
N PRO A 46 -5.60 -1.45 16.51
CA PRO A 46 -5.78 -2.89 16.37
C PRO A 46 -6.23 -3.35 14.97
N HIS A 47 -6.88 -2.48 14.19
CA HIS A 47 -7.22 -2.78 12.79
C HIS A 47 -5.96 -2.88 11.93
N VAL A 48 -5.03 -1.94 12.10
CA VAL A 48 -3.75 -1.94 11.37
C VAL A 48 -2.96 -3.20 11.71
N TRP A 49 -2.90 -3.58 12.99
CA TRP A 49 -2.27 -4.83 13.40
C TRP A 49 -2.91 -6.07 12.76
N LYS A 50 -4.25 -6.11 12.69
CA LYS A 50 -4.98 -7.20 12.01
C LYS A 50 -4.62 -7.26 10.52
N TRP A 51 -4.50 -6.11 9.85
CA TRP A 51 -4.12 -6.06 8.43
C TRP A 51 -2.71 -6.59 8.20
N LEU A 52 -1.76 -6.24 9.07
CA LEU A 52 -0.39 -6.76 9.02
C LEU A 52 -0.37 -8.29 9.21
N LYS A 53 -1.12 -8.79 10.19
CA LYS A 53 -1.18 -10.23 10.50
C LYS A 53 -1.84 -11.05 9.39
N THR A 54 -2.88 -10.52 8.74
CA THR A 54 -3.60 -11.20 7.66
C THR A 54 -3.01 -10.91 6.28
N GLY A 55 -2.15 -9.89 6.15
CA GLY A 55 -1.65 -9.40 4.85
C GLY A 55 -2.76 -8.80 3.97
N ARG A 56 -3.90 -8.41 4.56
CA ARG A 56 -5.08 -7.97 3.82
C ARG A 56 -5.67 -6.69 4.40
N VAL A 57 -5.80 -5.68 3.55
CA VAL A 57 -6.49 -4.43 3.84
C VAL A 57 -7.93 -4.49 3.31
N PRO A 58 -8.94 -4.05 4.08
CA PRO A 58 -10.32 -3.92 3.61
C PRO A 58 -10.40 -2.95 2.42
N THR A 59 -11.17 -3.29 1.39
CA THR A 59 -11.33 -2.49 0.16
C THR A 59 -11.72 -1.04 0.45
N GLU A 60 -12.59 -0.82 1.43
CA GLU A 60 -13.02 0.52 1.89
C GLU A 60 -11.87 1.40 2.39
N ARG A 61 -10.79 0.78 2.90
CA ARG A 61 -9.65 1.47 3.53
C ARG A 61 -8.41 1.51 2.66
N VAL A 62 -8.38 0.75 1.55
CA VAL A 62 -7.27 0.74 0.60
C VAL A 62 -6.94 2.16 0.13
N HIS A 63 -7.96 2.94 -0.25
CA HIS A 63 -7.76 4.34 -0.68
C HIS A 63 -7.24 5.22 0.46
N SER A 64 -7.69 5.04 1.69
CA SER A 64 -7.18 5.78 2.85
C SER A 64 -5.72 5.48 3.11
N VAL A 65 -5.32 4.22 3.02
CA VAL A 65 -3.93 3.76 3.20
C VAL A 65 -3.04 4.29 2.07
N ALA A 66 -3.49 4.22 0.81
CA ALA A 66 -2.77 4.78 -0.33
C ALA A 66 -2.56 6.30 -0.17
N ARG A 67 -3.59 7.04 0.27
CA ARG A 67 -3.48 8.48 0.57
C ARG A 67 -2.55 8.76 1.76
N ALA A 68 -2.58 7.93 2.80
CA ALA A 68 -1.67 8.04 3.94
C ALA A 68 -0.20 7.81 3.57
N SER A 69 0.04 7.07 2.49
CA SER A 69 1.37 6.86 1.89
C SER A 69 1.81 7.94 0.90
N GLU A 70 1.01 9.02 0.74
CA GLU A 70 1.28 10.11 -0.20
C GLU A 70 1.47 9.63 -1.66
N GLY A 71 0.78 8.54 -2.04
CA GLY A 71 0.87 7.97 -3.39
C GLY A 71 2.12 7.12 -3.64
N LYS A 72 2.94 6.83 -2.62
CA LYS A 72 4.08 5.90 -2.73
C LYS A 72 3.67 4.43 -2.83
N VAL A 73 2.49 4.10 -2.34
CA VAL A 73 1.88 2.77 -2.48
C VAL A 73 0.52 2.94 -3.12
N GLN A 74 0.31 2.21 -4.21
CA GLN A 74 -0.93 2.24 -4.96
C GLN A 74 -1.97 1.26 -4.39
N PRO A 75 -3.27 1.54 -4.59
CA PRO A 75 -4.35 0.65 -4.18
C PRO A 75 -4.21 -0.79 -4.68
N HIS A 76 -3.70 -0.96 -5.91
CA HIS A 76 -3.51 -2.27 -6.53
C HIS A 76 -2.38 -3.09 -5.86
N GLU A 77 -1.37 -2.44 -5.30
CA GLU A 77 -0.27 -3.11 -4.55
C GLU A 77 -0.77 -3.62 -3.19
N LEU A 78 -1.71 -2.92 -2.56
CA LEU A 78 -2.31 -3.33 -1.29
C LEU A 78 -3.28 -4.51 -1.46
N ARG A 79 -3.93 -4.60 -2.63
CA ARG A 79 -4.91 -5.65 -2.95
C ARG A 79 -4.74 -6.14 -4.39
N PRO A 80 -3.68 -6.91 -4.66
CA PRO A 80 -3.46 -7.52 -5.97
C PRO A 80 -4.48 -8.64 -6.26
N ASP A 81 -5.24 -9.09 -5.25
CA ASP A 81 -6.36 -10.03 -5.39
C ASP A 81 -7.56 -9.46 -6.19
N LEU A 82 -7.67 -8.15 -6.35
CA LEU A 82 -8.83 -7.47 -6.95
C LEU A 82 -8.41 -6.48 -8.05
N PRO A 83 -7.87 -6.97 -9.18
CA PRO A 83 -7.42 -6.11 -10.28
C PRO A 83 -8.58 -5.31 -10.91
N ASP A 84 -9.80 -5.85 -10.90
CA ASP A 84 -10.98 -5.17 -11.48
C ASP A 84 -11.41 -3.92 -10.69
N LEU A 85 -11.18 -3.91 -9.37
CA LEU A 85 -11.53 -2.78 -8.51
C LEU A 85 -10.41 -1.74 -8.41
N PHE A 86 -9.16 -2.16 -8.66
CA PHE A 86 -7.99 -1.30 -8.59
C PHE A 86 -7.19 -1.46 -9.89
N PRO A 87 -7.61 -0.82 -10.99
CA PRO A 87 -6.89 -0.89 -12.24
C PRO A 87 -5.47 -0.35 -12.04
N VAL A 88 -4.48 -1.12 -12.49
CA VAL A 88 -3.10 -0.63 -12.58
C VAL A 88 -3.14 0.53 -13.57
N PRO A 89 -2.65 1.74 -13.19
CA PRO A 89 -2.59 2.83 -14.13
C PRO A 89 -1.64 2.42 -15.26
N VAL A 90 -2.21 2.03 -16.39
CA VAL A 90 -1.47 1.90 -17.63
C VAL A 90 -1.08 3.33 -17.96
N PHE A 91 0.20 3.65 -17.86
CA PHE A 91 0.71 4.92 -18.34
C PHE A 91 0.52 4.92 -19.85
N GLN A 92 -0.69 5.27 -20.31
CA GLN A 92 -0.91 5.65 -21.69
C GLN A 92 -0.11 6.93 -21.86
N ALA A 93 1.08 6.79 -22.44
CA ALA A 93 1.79 7.90 -23.02
C ALA A 93 0.82 8.57 -23.98
N ALA A 94 0.22 9.68 -23.54
CA ALA A 94 -0.57 10.54 -24.39
C ALA A 94 0.37 11.01 -25.51
N ALA A 95 0.05 10.60 -26.73
CA ALA A 95 0.71 10.98 -27.96
C ALA A 95 0.45 12.46 -28.30
#